data_AF-A0A7J0BEZ8-F1
#
_entry.id   AF-A0A7J0BEZ8-F1
#
_cell.length_a   1.000
_cell.length_b   1.000
_cell.length_c   1.000
_cell.angle_alpha   90.00
_cell.angle_beta   90.00
_cell.angle_gamma   90.00
#
_symmetry.space_group_name_H-M   'P 1'
#
loop_
_entity.id
_entity.type
_entity.pdbx_description
1 polymer ?
#
loop_
_entity_poly.entity_id
_entity_poly.type
_entity_poly.pdbx_seq_one_letter_code
_entity_poly.pdbx_strand_id
1 'polypeptide(L)'
;MLNDLSRIVHHVVLNSHVPAKALAKEVGKSYSTLLREVNPYDTGAKLGVETLMEIMRQTGNVDPLIYMARQFGYDLVPAPGSAGFRRRENMETAPQEQAAVGA
;
A
#
# COMPACT_ATOMS: atom_id res chain seq x y z
N MET A 1 -20.47 0.28 -2.77
CA MET A 1 -20.27 -0.43 -1.50
C MET A 1 -19.24 -1.56 -1.61
N LEU A 2 -19.45 -2.68 -2.33
CA LEU A 2 -18.38 -3.71 -2.49
C LEU A 2 -17.22 -3.26 -3.40
N ASN A 3 -17.47 -2.35 -4.35
CA ASN A 3 -16.46 -1.95 -5.33
C ASN A 3 -15.42 -0.95 -4.79
N ASP A 4 -15.66 -0.40 -3.60
CA ASP A 4 -14.83 0.69 -3.07
C ASP A 4 -13.54 0.13 -2.44
N LEU A 5 -13.61 -1.03 -1.77
CA LEU A 5 -12.40 -1.75 -1.34
C LEU A 5 -11.54 -2.19 -2.54
N SER A 6 -12.15 -2.78 -3.57
CA SER A 6 -11.43 -3.20 -4.78
C SER A 6 -10.73 -2.03 -5.47
N ARG A 7 -11.37 -0.85 -5.54
CA ARG A 7 -10.76 0.37 -6.07
C ARG A 7 -9.58 0.86 -5.23
N ILE A 8 -9.69 0.81 -3.90
CA ILE A 8 -8.60 1.17 -2.99
C ILE A 8 -7.41 0.24 -3.24
N VAL A 9 -7.63 -1.08 -3.28
CA VAL A 9 -6.54 -2.05 -3.51
C VAL A 9 -5.92 -1.88 -4.89
N HIS A 10 -6.74 -1.67 -5.92
CA HIS A 10 -6.25 -1.34 -7.27
C HIS A 10 -5.33 -0.12 -7.26
N HIS A 11 -5.76 0.95 -6.58
CA HIS A 11 -4.97 2.18 -6.44
C HIS A 11 -3.65 1.92 -5.69
N VAL A 12 -3.68 1.15 -4.60
CA VAL A 12 -2.48 0.77 -3.85
C VAL A 12 -1.49 0.03 -4.72
N VAL A 13 -1.93 -0.94 -5.53
CA VAL A 13 -1.02 -1.71 -6.40
C VAL A 13 -0.44 -0.87 -7.53
N LEU A 14 -1.24 0.00 -8.17
CA LEU A 14 -0.79 0.77 -9.34
C LEU A 14 0.03 2.01 -8.98
N ASN A 15 -0.17 2.59 -7.78
CA ASN A 15 0.50 3.83 -7.37
C ASN A 15 1.50 3.61 -6.22
N SER A 16 1.87 2.36 -5.94
CA SER A 16 2.90 2.04 -4.95
C SER A 16 4.29 2.46 -5.45
N HIS A 17 5.19 2.78 -4.51
CA HIS A 17 6.63 2.90 -4.79
C HIS A 17 7.24 1.57 -5.27
N VAL A 18 6.60 0.44 -4.95
CA VAL A 18 6.98 -0.89 -5.41
C VAL A 18 6.26 -1.15 -6.74
N PRO A 19 6.99 -1.40 -7.85
CA PRO A 19 6.36 -1.69 -9.14
C PRO A 19 5.45 -2.91 -9.06
N ALA A 20 4.29 -2.86 -9.69
CA ALA A 20 3.32 -3.96 -9.68
C ALA A 20 3.89 -5.32 -10.17
N LYS A 21 4.89 -5.29 -11.07
CA LYS A 21 5.61 -6.50 -11.50
C LYS A 21 6.46 -7.12 -10.39
N ALA A 22 7.07 -6.29 -9.53
CA ALA A 22 7.80 -6.76 -8.36
C ALA A 22 6.84 -7.29 -7.28
N LEU A 23 5.73 -6.57 -7.04
CA LEU A 23 4.67 -7.06 -6.14
C LEU A 23 4.15 -8.43 -6.58
N ALA A 24 3.87 -8.63 -7.88
CA ALA A 24 3.42 -9.91 -8.41
C ALA A 24 4.37 -11.06 -8.08
N LYS A 25 5.68 -10.82 -8.22
CA LYS A 25 6.71 -11.81 -7.88
C LYS A 25 6.68 -12.16 -6.39
N GLU A 26 6.55 -11.15 -5.53
CA GLU A 26 6.56 -11.32 -4.07
C GLU A 26 5.33 -12.05 -3.56
N VAL A 27 4.15 -11.79 -4.14
CA VAL A 27 2.92 -12.54 -3.83
C VAL A 27 2.84 -13.90 -4.53
N GLY A 28 3.88 -14.30 -5.28
CA GLY A 28 3.96 -15.59 -5.95
C GLY A 28 3.01 -15.77 -7.14
N LYS A 29 2.59 -14.68 -7.79
CA LYS A 29 1.64 -14.70 -8.91
C LYS A 29 2.25 -14.12 -10.19
N SER A 30 1.66 -14.49 -11.33
CA SER A 30 1.97 -13.80 -12.58
C SER A 30 1.47 -12.36 -12.53
N TYR A 31 2.16 -11.46 -13.23
CA TYR A 31 1.78 -10.05 -13.31
C TYR A 31 0.35 -9.85 -13.82
N SER A 32 -0.03 -10.58 -14.87
CA SER A 32 -1.38 -10.51 -15.44
C SER A 32 -2.43 -11.06 -14.49
N THR A 33 -2.14 -12.14 -13.77
CA THR A 33 -3.05 -12.69 -12.74
C THR A 33 -3.30 -11.65 -11.66
N LEU A 34 -2.25 -11.05 -11.09
CA LEU A 34 -2.40 -10.04 -10.06
C LEU A 34 -3.24 -8.86 -10.55
N LEU A 35 -2.94 -8.32 -11.75
CA LEU A 35 -3.68 -7.18 -12.29
C LEU A 35 -5.16 -7.48 -12.51
N ARG A 36 -5.51 -8.70 -12.93
CA ARG A 36 -6.92 -9.10 -13.06
C ARG A 36 -7.61 -9.18 -11.70
N GLU A 37 -6.98 -9.79 -10.71
CA GLU A 37 -7.55 -9.94 -9.37
C GLU A 37 -7.78 -8.61 -8.63
N VAL A 38 -6.94 -7.60 -8.88
CA VAL A 38 -7.10 -6.27 -8.27
C VAL A 38 -7.95 -5.33 -9.12
N ASN A 39 -8.31 -5.69 -10.35
CA ASN A 39 -9.11 -4.84 -11.22
C ASN A 39 -10.58 -4.79 -10.76
N PRO A 40 -11.11 -3.61 -10.35
CA PRO A 40 -12.50 -3.49 -9.89
C PRO A 40 -13.55 -3.71 -10.99
N TYR A 41 -13.13 -3.84 -12.25
CA TYR A 41 -14.02 -4.09 -13.39
C TYR A 41 -13.97 -5.53 -13.90
N ASP A 42 -13.01 -6.36 -13.45
CA ASP A 42 -12.98 -7.78 -13.78
C ASP A 42 -13.77 -8.58 -12.73
N THR A 43 -15.05 -8.83 -13.00
CA THR A 43 -15.94 -9.53 -12.06
C THR A 43 -15.60 -11.03 -11.92
N GLY A 44 -14.84 -11.59 -12.86
CA GLY A 44 -14.46 -13.00 -12.92
C GLY A 44 -13.20 -13.35 -12.12
N ALA A 45 -12.44 -12.36 -11.67
CA ALA A 45 -11.28 -12.54 -10.80
C ALA A 45 -11.60 -12.10 -9.36
N LYS A 46 -10.93 -12.72 -8.39
CA LYS A 46 -11.07 -12.39 -6.96
C LYS A 46 -9.69 -12.31 -6.33
N LEU A 47 -9.48 -11.25 -5.55
CA LEU A 47 -8.28 -11.13 -4.75
C LEU A 47 -8.39 -12.00 -3.49
N GLY A 48 -7.42 -12.87 -3.28
CA GLY A 48 -7.30 -13.66 -2.04
C GLY A 48 -6.86 -12.80 -0.85
N VAL A 49 -7.27 -13.17 0.37
CA VAL A 49 -6.98 -12.40 1.58
C VAL A 49 -5.49 -12.37 1.92
N GLU A 50 -4.78 -13.46 1.69
CA GLU A 50 -3.33 -13.56 1.90
C GLU A 50 -2.59 -12.66 0.91
N THR A 51 -3.04 -12.60 -0.34
CA THR A 51 -2.50 -11.69 -1.35
C THR A 51 -2.75 -10.23 -0.97
N LEU A 52 -3.96 -9.91 -0.48
CA LEU A 52 -4.27 -8.58 0.04
C LEU A 52 -3.35 -8.19 1.20
N MET A 53 -3.12 -9.10 2.15
CA MET A 53 -2.22 -8.87 3.27
C MET A 53 -0.79 -8.60 2.81
N GLU A 54 -0.29 -9.38 1.85
CA GLU A 54 1.07 -9.22 1.35
C GLU A 54 1.24 -7.92 0.54
N ILE A 55 0.25 -7.52 -0.25
CA ILE A 55 0.23 -6.19 -0.89
C ILE A 55 0.37 -5.08 0.16
N MET A 56 -0.41 -5.14 1.24
CA MET A 56 -0.31 -4.17 2.33
C MET A 56 1.01 -4.28 3.11
N ARG A 57 1.77 -5.38 3.06
CA ARG A 57 3.09 -5.48 3.74
C ARG A 57 4.24 -5.00 2.86
N GLN A 58 4.10 -5.13 1.55
CA GLN A 58 5.15 -4.78 0.59
C GLN A 58 5.07 -3.32 0.16
N THR A 59 3.87 -2.84 -0.11
CA THR A 59 3.59 -1.40 -0.23
C THR A 59 3.50 -0.84 1.17
N GLY A 60 3.92 0.37 1.53
CA GLY A 60 3.72 0.91 2.87
C GLY A 60 2.25 1.21 3.28
N ASN A 61 1.25 0.69 2.56
CA ASN A 61 -0.10 1.22 2.57
C ASN A 61 -1.14 0.28 3.22
N VAL A 62 -1.75 0.75 4.33
CA VAL A 62 -2.80 0.06 5.09
C VAL A 62 -4.20 0.63 4.86
N ASP A 63 -4.41 1.47 3.85
CA ASP A 63 -5.70 2.04 3.50
C ASP A 63 -6.81 0.99 3.29
N PRO A 64 -6.55 -0.18 2.65
CA PRO A 64 -7.56 -1.24 2.58
C PRO A 64 -8.02 -1.71 3.96
N LEU A 65 -7.10 -1.85 4.91
CA LEU A 65 -7.42 -2.28 6.28
C LEU A 65 -8.20 -1.20 7.05
N ILE A 66 -7.81 0.06 6.92
CA ILE A 66 -8.55 1.20 7.50
C ILE A 66 -9.98 1.25 6.98
N TYR A 67 -10.15 1.08 5.66
CA TYR A 67 -11.47 1.04 5.04
C TYR A 67 -12.32 -0.10 5.60
N MET A 68 -11.76 -1.31 5.68
CA MET A 68 -12.46 -2.48 6.23
C MET A 68 -12.91 -2.23 7.67
N ALA A 69 -12.04 -1.72 8.54
CA ALA A 69 -12.40 -1.41 9.94
C ALA A 69 -13.60 -0.44 10.03
N ARG A 70 -13.57 0.62 9.22
CA ARG A 70 -14.64 1.63 9.18
C ARG A 70 -15.99 1.08 8.72
N GLN A 71 -16.01 0.08 7.84
CA GLN A 71 -17.26 -0.57 7.42
C GLN A 71 -17.99 -1.24 8.59
N PHE A 72 -17.25 -1.60 9.65
CA PHE A 72 -17.78 -2.25 10.85
C PHE A 72 -17.88 -1.29 12.05
N GLY A 73 -17.66 0.01 11.85
CA GLY A 73 -17.69 1.01 12.93
C GLY A 73 -16.49 0.95 13.87
N TYR A 74 -15.38 0.33 13.44
CA TYR A 74 -14.13 0.31 14.19
C TYR A 74 -13.10 1.29 13.61
N ASP A 75 -12.23 1.80 14.47
CA ASP A 75 -11.02 2.51 14.09
C ASP A 75 -9.79 1.62 14.22
N LEU A 76 -8.85 1.79 13.30
CA LEU A 76 -7.56 1.08 13.33
C LEU A 76 -6.55 1.89 14.12
N VAL A 77 -6.08 1.34 15.24
CA VAL A 77 -5.04 1.94 16.08
C VAL A 77 -3.75 1.12 15.97
N PRO A 78 -2.60 1.74 15.62
CA PRO A 78 -1.31 1.05 15.60
C PRO A 78 -0.95 0.50 16.98
N ALA A 79 -0.32 -0.68 17.02
CA ALA A 79 0.17 -1.23 18.28
C ALA A 79 1.28 -0.34 18.87
N PRO A 80 1.35 -0.17 20.20
CA PRO A 80 2.41 0.60 20.85
C PRO A 80 3.79 0.00 20.51
N GLY A 81 4.75 0.86 20.19
CA GLY A 81 6.11 0.42 19.81
C GLY A 81 6.24 -0.12 18.39
N SER A 82 5.12 -0.41 17.70
CA SER A 82 5.14 -0.48 16.24
C SER A 82 5.28 0.94 15.73
N ALA A 83 6.51 1.37 15.43
CA ALA A 83 6.71 2.55 14.61
C ALA A 83 5.88 2.29 13.36
N GLY A 84 4.74 2.98 13.26
CA GLY A 84 3.71 2.66 12.29
C GLY A 84 4.35 2.48 10.92
N PHE A 85 3.76 1.59 10.15
CA PHE A 85 4.15 1.27 8.77
C PHE A 85 4.31 2.51 7.84
N ARG A 86 3.93 3.70 8.33
CA ARG A 86 4.44 5.02 7.92
C ARG A 86 5.89 5.29 8.37
N ARG A 87 6.88 4.85 7.59
CA ARG A 87 8.19 5.53 7.59
C ARG A 87 8.98 5.21 6.32
N ARG A 88 8.84 6.02 5.24
CA ARG A 88 9.92 6.49 4.33
C ARG A 88 9.45 7.54 3.30
N GLU A 89 8.65 8.55 3.67
CA GLU A 89 8.35 9.64 2.72
C GLU A 89 8.87 11.02 3.13
N ASN A 90 9.39 11.21 4.36
CA ASN A 90 9.92 12.52 4.79
C ASN A 90 11.31 12.40 5.44
N MET A 91 12.30 11.87 4.72
CA MET A 91 13.71 11.96 5.13
C MET A 91 14.58 12.42 3.94
N GLU A 92 14.21 13.55 3.34
CA GLU A 92 15.01 14.38 2.43
C GLU A 92 14.30 15.75 2.44
N THR A 93 14.78 16.84 3.01
CA THR A 93 16.13 17.40 3.14
C THR A 93 16.20 18.19 4.46
N ALA A 94 17.23 17.94 5.28
CA ALA A 94 17.67 18.95 6.25
C ALA A 94 18.47 20.00 5.45
N PRO A 95 18.27 21.31 5.62
CA PRO A 95 19.20 22.28 5.06
C PRO A 95 20.55 22.07 5.75
N GLN A 96 21.55 21.66 4.97
CA GLN A 96 22.92 21.63 5.43
C GLN A 96 23.36 23.08 5.68
N GLU A 97 23.62 23.39 6.94
CA GLU A 97 24.40 24.54 7.35
C GLU A 97 25.79 24.41 6.73
N GLN A 98 26.03 25.11 5.62
CA GLN A 98 27.36 25.31 5.07
C GLN A 98 27.75 26.77 5.24
N ALA A 99 28.68 26.94 6.17
CA ALA A 99 29.54 28.09 6.28
C ALA A 99 30.09 28.48 4.89
N ALA A 100 29.83 29.72 4.50
CA ALA A 100 30.67 30.44 3.56
C ALA A 100 31.33 31.58 4.32
N VAL A 101 32.60 31.34 4.65
CA VAL A 101 33.59 32.35 4.97
C VAL A 101 33.78 33.25 3.73
N GLY A 102 33.83 34.56 3.94
CA GLY A 102 34.60 35.47 3.08
C GLY A 102 33.79 36.49 2.28
N ALA A 103 33.70 37.71 2.81
CA ALA A 103 34.09 38.96 2.15
C ALA A 103 34.18 40.07 3.19
#